data_AF-A0A8H5M143-F1
#
_entry.id   AF-A0A8H5M143-F1
#
_cell.length_a   1.000
_cell.length_b   1.000
_cell.length_c   1.000
_cell.angle_alpha   90.00
_cell.angle_beta   90.00
_cell.angle_gamma   90.00
#
_symmetry.space_group_name_H-M   'P 1'
#
loop_
_entity.id
_entity.type
_entity.pdbx_description
1 polymer ?
#
loop_
_entity_poly.entity_id
_entity_poly.type
_entity_poly.pdbx_seq_one_letter_code
_entity_poly.pdbx_strand_id
1 'polypeptide(L)' 'MIGFRCTQKVKTFIWDANAAFTTILNNPTAFGFKDATSFGDASNLFWINNLHTTSAANVFWAQGVAQTLAGTVF' A
#
# COMPACT_ATOMS: atom_id res chain seq x y z
N MET A 1 -33.79 32.74 2.91
CA MET A 1 -33.08 31.51 3.38
C MET A 1 -31.89 31.29 2.47
N ILE A 2 -30.67 31.52 2.96
CA ILE A 2 -29.43 31.19 2.23
C ILE A 2 -29.01 29.80 2.69
N GLY A 3 -29.24 28.79 1.86
CA GLY A 3 -28.78 27.44 2.11
C GLY A 3 -27.36 27.26 1.56
N PHE A 4 -26.38 27.09 2.44
CA PHE A 4 -25.08 26.56 2.06
C PHE A 4 -25.28 25.10 1.60
N ARG A 5 -25.24 24.85 0.29
CA ARG A 5 -25.06 23.50 -0.25
C ARG A 5 -23.57 23.29 -0.46
N CYS A 6 -22.97 22.36 0.28
CA CYS A 6 -21.67 21.79 -0.10
C CYS A 6 -21.89 20.98 -1.40
N THR A 7 -21.33 21.45 -2.52
CA THR A 7 -21.60 20.92 -3.87
C THR A 7 -20.55 19.91 -4.36
N GLN A 8 -19.56 19.54 -3.56
CA GLN A 8 -18.51 18.63 -4.03
C GLN A 8 -18.89 17.17 -3.79
N LYS A 9 -19.23 16.46 -4.87
CA LYS A 9 -19.38 15.01 -4.88
C LYS A 9 -18.00 14.38 -4.66
N VAL A 10 -17.66 14.07 -3.41
CA VAL A 10 -16.41 13.38 -3.08
C VAL A 10 -16.55 11.90 -3.40
N LYS A 11 -15.53 11.31 -4.03
CA LYS A 11 -15.36 9.86 -4.17
C LYS A 11 -14.27 9.42 -3.22
N THR A 12 -14.57 8.40 -2.40
CA THR A 12 -13.61 7.80 -1.48
C THR A 12 -13.40 6.36 -1.89
N PHE A 13 -12.14 5.93 -1.90
CA PHE A 13 -11.75 4.55 -2.19
C PHE A 13 -10.98 4.00 -1.00
N ILE A 14 -11.16 2.71 -0.72
CA ILE A 14 -10.49 2.02 0.36
C ILE A 14 -9.54 1.01 -0.25
N TRP A 15 -8.26 1.12 0.09
CA TRP A 15 -7.26 0.09 -0.12
C TRP A 15 -6.86 -0.47 1.25
N ASP A 16 -7.09 -1.77 1.45
CA ASP A 16 -6.82 -2.42 2.74
C ASP A 16 -5.34 -2.77 2.87
N ALA A 17 -4.60 -1.84 3.48
CA ALA A 17 -3.19 -2.05 3.76
C ALA A 17 -2.94 -3.23 4.72
N ASN A 18 -3.85 -3.52 5.66
CA ASN A 18 -3.65 -4.64 6.59
C ASN A 18 -3.62 -5.96 5.83
N ALA A 19 -4.59 -6.20 4.95
CA ALA A 19 -4.63 -7.40 4.11
C ALA A 19 -3.40 -7.50 3.18
N ALA A 20 -2.95 -6.37 2.62
CA ALA A 20 -1.77 -6.31 1.75
C ALA A 20 -0.49 -6.69 2.51
N PHE A 21 -0.28 -6.12 3.72
CA PHE A 21 0.83 -6.49 4.59
C PHE A 21 0.77 -7.95 5.01
N THR A 22 -0.38 -8.44 5.48
CA THR A 22 -0.55 -9.84 5.89
C THR A 22 -0.22 -10.81 4.75
N THR A 23 -0.64 -10.49 3.52
CA THR A 23 -0.35 -11.33 2.35
C THR A 23 1.15 -11.50 2.12
N ILE A 24 1.91 -10.39 2.16
CA ILE A 24 3.37 -10.45 1.92
C ILE A 24 4.10 -11.04 3.14
N LEU A 25 3.77 -10.61 4.35
CA LEU A 25 4.46 -11.05 5.57
C LEU A 25 4.24 -12.53 5.90
N ASN A 26 3.14 -13.14 5.47
CA ASN A 26 2.90 -14.58 5.62
C ASN A 26 3.75 -15.43 4.66
N ASN A 27 4.21 -14.87 3.53
CA ASN A 27 5.01 -15.59 2.55
C ASN A 27 6.00 -14.66 1.82
N PRO A 28 6.97 -14.06 2.52
CA PRO A 28 7.81 -12.99 1.97
C PRO A 28 8.63 -13.44 0.75
N THR A 29 9.05 -14.71 0.72
CA THR A 29 9.87 -15.27 -0.36
C THR A 29 9.11 -15.37 -1.68
N ALA A 30 7.79 -15.58 -1.66
CA ALA A 30 6.95 -15.54 -2.86
C ALA A 30 6.91 -14.15 -3.52
N PHE A 31 7.24 -13.10 -2.77
CA PHE A 31 7.28 -11.71 -3.25
C PHE A 31 8.71 -11.19 -3.46
N GLY A 32 9.72 -12.06 -3.39
CA GLY A 32 11.12 -11.70 -3.57
C GLY A 32 11.80 -11.11 -2.33
N PHE A 33 11.15 -11.15 -1.17
CA PHE A 33 11.76 -10.75 0.10
C PHE A 33 12.40 -11.93 0.82
N LYS A 34 13.47 -11.65 1.55
CA LYS A 34 14.22 -12.64 2.33
C LYS A 34 13.37 -13.24 3.44
N ASP A 35 12.80 -12.39 4.28
CA ASP A 35 11.99 -12.75 5.44
C ASP A 35 11.18 -11.53 5.93
N ALA A 36 10.39 -11.73 6.99
CA ALA A 36 9.50 -10.73 7.57
C ALA A 36 10.11 -9.92 8.73
N THR A 37 11.39 -10.15 9.10
CA THR A 37 11.96 -9.64 10.36
C THR A 37 13.31 -8.94 10.20
N SER A 38 14.03 -9.18 9.11
CA SER A 38 15.32 -8.55 8.81
C SER A 38 15.12 -7.07 8.42
N PHE A 39 16.04 -6.22 8.89
CA PHE A 39 16.13 -4.80 8.54
C PHE A 39 17.36 -4.51 7.69
N GLY A 40 17.28 -3.51 6.81
CA GLY A 40 18.42 -2.99 6.07
C GLY A 40 18.01 -2.30 4.76
N ASP A 41 18.99 -1.99 3.94
CA ASP A 41 18.84 -1.29 2.65
C ASP A 41 18.95 -2.22 1.43
N ALA A 42 19.22 -3.52 1.64
CA ALA A 42 19.27 -4.48 0.55
C ALA A 42 17.90 -4.66 -0.12
N SER A 43 17.90 -4.84 -1.44
CA SER A 43 16.69 -4.84 -2.28
C SER A 43 15.71 -5.98 -2.00
N ASN A 44 16.17 -7.06 -1.36
CA ASN A 44 15.36 -8.20 -0.96
C ASN A 44 14.90 -8.12 0.51
N LEU A 45 15.10 -7.00 1.21
CA LEU A 45 14.57 -6.81 2.56
C LEU A 45 13.22 -6.11 2.50
N PHE A 46 12.28 -6.56 3.33
CA PHE A 46 10.97 -5.93 3.42
C PHE A 46 11.00 -4.65 4.25
N TRP A 47 11.79 -4.62 5.33
CA TRP A 47 11.87 -3.50 6.27
C TRP A 47 13.19 -2.72 6.13
N ILE A 48 13.10 -1.38 6.14
CA ILE A 48 14.29 -0.52 6.29
C ILE A 48 14.58 -0.18 7.76
N ASN A 49 13.54 -0.11 8.58
CA ASN A 49 13.61 0.00 10.05
C ASN A 49 12.29 -0.50 10.67
N ASN A 50 12.14 -0.39 12.00
CA ASN A 50 10.99 -0.88 12.76
C ASN A 50 9.62 -0.30 12.35
N LEU A 51 9.57 0.77 11.56
CA LEU A 51 8.34 1.47 11.20
C LEU A 51 8.17 1.67 9.69
N HIS A 52 9.16 1.31 8.86
CA HIS A 52 9.16 1.63 7.43
C HIS A 52 9.54 0.43 6.59
N THR A 53 8.81 0.24 5.51
CA THR A 53 9.14 -0.73 4.47
C THR A 53 10.19 -0.18 3.52
N THR A 54 10.89 -1.07 2.80
CA THR A 54 11.83 -0.67 1.73
C THR A 54 11.09 -0.13 0.50
N SER A 55 11.84 0.48 -0.42
CA SER A 55 11.31 0.89 -1.73
C SER A 55 10.75 -0.29 -2.54
N ALA A 56 11.35 -1.47 -2.43
CA ALA A 56 10.87 -2.68 -3.09
C ALA A 56 9.46 -3.08 -2.60
N ALA A 57 9.20 -3.01 -1.29
CA ALA A 57 7.86 -3.22 -0.73
C ALA A 57 6.87 -2.11 -1.14
N ASN A 58 7.32 -0.85 -1.21
CA ASN A 58 6.46 0.27 -1.63
C ASN A 58 5.89 0.12 -3.06
N VAL A 59 6.58 -0.61 -3.94
CA VAL A 59 6.06 -0.92 -5.29
C VAL A 59 4.76 -1.72 -5.22
N PHE A 60 4.65 -2.69 -4.30
CA PHE A 60 3.43 -3.49 -4.13
C PHE A 60 2.25 -2.64 -3.63
N TRP A 61 2.52 -1.68 -2.73
CA TRP A 61 1.50 -0.74 -2.26
C TRP A 61 0.99 0.15 -3.39
N ALA A 62 1.91 0.70 -4.19
CA ALA A 62 1.57 1.52 -5.34
C ALA A 62 0.72 0.75 -6.37
N GLN A 63 1.06 -0.52 -6.63
CA GLN A 63 0.28 -1.40 -7.50
C GLN A 63 -1.12 -1.66 -6.94
N GLY A 64 -1.24 -1.96 -5.65
CA GLY A 64 -2.54 -2.17 -5.00
C GLY A 64 -3.44 -0.93 -5.06
N VAL A 65 -2.88 0.24 -4.74
CA VAL A 65 -3.60 1.53 -4.87
C VAL A 65 -4.00 1.80 -6.32
N ALA A 66 -3.09 1.56 -7.28
CA ALA A 66 -3.41 1.74 -8.70
C ALA A 66 -4.56 0.83 -9.15
N GLN A 67 -4.60 -0.42 -8.67
CA GLN A 67 -5.70 -1.35 -8.94
C GLN A 67 -7.01 -0.88 -8.30
N THR A 68 -6.99 -0.40 -7.05
CA THR A 68 -8.16 0.17 -6.37
C THR A 68 -8.73 1.37 -7.14
N LEU A 69 -7.87 2.16 -7.78
CA LEU A 69 -8.26 3.34 -8.55
C LEU A 69 -8.54 3.07 -10.03
N ALA A 70 -8.41 1.83 -10.51
CA ALA A 70 -8.57 1.49 -11.91
C ALA A 70 -9.97 1.88 -12.42
N GLY A 71 -10.03 2.68 -13.51
CA GLY A 71 -11.28 3.16 -14.10
C GLY A 71 -12.00 4.26 -13.31
N THR A 72 -11.38 4.79 -12.25
CA THR A 72 -12.01 5.82 -11.39
C THR A 72 -11.58 7.25 -11.72
N VAL A 73 -10.45 7.39 -12.41
CA VAL A 73 -9.89 8.65 -12.91
C VAL A 73 -10.19 8.72 -14.42
N PHE A 74 -10.88 9.77 -14.84
CA PHE A 74 -11.33 10.03 -16.22
C PHE A 74 -10.98 11.45 -16.63
#